data_AF-A0A0E4FJE1-F1
#
_entry.id   AF-A0A0E4FJE1-F1
#
_cell.length_a   1.000
_cell.length_b   1.000
_cell.length_c   1.000
_cell.angle_alpha   90.00
_cell.angle_beta   90.00
_cell.angle_gamma   90.00
#
_symmetry.space_group_name_H-M   'P 1'
#
loop_
_entity.id
_entity.type
_entity.pdbx_description
1 polymer ?
#
loop_
_entity_poly.entity_id
_entity_poly.type
_entity_poly.pdbx_seq_one_letter_code
_entity_poly.pdbx_strand_id
1 'polypeptide(L)'
;VNFVEKRYPELIPHLSTCKSPQQMMGATVKNHYRKMAGLDTDNLYVVSIVPCIAKKFEAARPEFATDGIRDVDAVLTSSEMLRMADLKRIDASEIVPQEFDEPYKRVSGAGVLFGASGGVAEAALRMAVEKLTGKVMTDHLDYEDVRGFEGVKEATVDAGGTNVRVAVISGLNNAEPIIERILHGVDVGYDLIEV
;
A
#
# COMPACT_ATOMS: atom_id res chain seq x y z
N VAL A 1 6.78 6.37 -5.77
CA VAL A 1 6.69 7.80 -5.37
C VAL A 1 8.02 8.54 -5.51
N ASN A 2 9.01 8.36 -4.62
CA ASN A 2 10.30 9.10 -4.68
C ASN A 2 11.02 8.99 -6.04
N PHE A 3 10.94 7.82 -6.69
CA PHE A 3 11.47 7.60 -8.04
C PHE A 3 10.82 8.54 -9.08
N VAL A 4 9.48 8.63 -9.07
CA VAL A 4 8.71 9.52 -9.94
C VAL A 4 9.00 10.98 -9.61
N GLU A 5 8.96 11.37 -8.34
CA GLU A 5 9.21 12.77 -7.91
C GLU A 5 10.60 13.28 -8.33
N LYS A 6 11.61 12.41 -8.38
CA LYS A 6 12.99 12.80 -8.72
C LYS A 6 13.34 12.67 -10.20
N ARG A 7 12.78 11.67 -10.88
CA ARG A 7 13.23 11.29 -12.23
C ARG A 7 12.18 11.53 -13.32
N TYR A 8 10.91 11.43 -12.98
CA TYR A 8 9.78 11.56 -13.91
C TYR A 8 8.64 12.41 -13.33
N PRO A 9 8.90 13.66 -12.91
CA PRO A 9 7.90 14.49 -12.23
C PRO A 9 6.64 14.73 -13.08
N GLU A 10 6.73 14.65 -14.40
CA GLU A 10 5.61 14.71 -15.33
C GLU A 10 4.60 13.55 -15.16
N LEU A 11 4.98 12.45 -14.51
CA LEU A 11 4.07 11.36 -14.15
C LEU A 11 3.36 11.54 -12.80
N ILE A 12 3.68 12.58 -12.02
CA ILE A 12 2.99 12.86 -10.74
C ILE A 12 1.47 12.90 -10.89
N PRO A 13 0.88 13.53 -11.93
CA PRO A 13 -0.57 13.55 -12.13
C PRO A 13 -1.21 12.16 -12.32
N HIS A 14 -0.42 11.15 -12.69
CA HIS A 14 -0.89 9.76 -12.86
C HIS A 14 -0.78 8.94 -11.57
N LEU A 15 -0.07 9.44 -10.55
CA LEU A 15 -0.03 8.76 -9.26
C LEU A 15 -1.38 8.85 -8.55
N SER A 16 -1.81 7.74 -7.95
CA SER A 16 -2.98 7.75 -7.07
C SER A 16 -2.81 8.81 -5.98
N THR A 17 -3.84 9.62 -5.78
CA THR A 17 -3.89 10.63 -4.70
C THR A 17 -4.10 10.01 -3.32
N CYS A 18 -4.34 8.69 -3.25
CA CYS A 18 -4.49 7.97 -2.00
C CYS A 18 -3.20 8.01 -1.19
N LYS A 19 -3.33 8.32 0.12
CA LYS A 19 -2.27 8.03 1.10
C LYS A 19 -1.95 6.53 1.10
N SER A 20 -0.73 6.16 1.49
CA SER A 20 -0.43 4.74 1.70
C SER A 20 -1.15 4.18 2.93
N PRO A 21 -1.32 2.86 3.08
CA PRO A 21 -1.99 2.26 4.23
C PRO A 21 -1.42 2.71 5.58
N GLN A 22 -0.09 2.88 5.67
CA GLN A 22 0.58 3.43 6.86
C GLN A 22 0.05 4.82 7.21
N GLN A 23 0.01 5.72 6.23
CA GLN A 23 -0.42 7.10 6.45
C GLN A 23 -1.93 7.22 6.64
N MET A 24 -2.71 6.40 5.94
CA MET A 24 -4.15 6.29 6.15
C MET A 24 -4.47 5.84 7.59
N MET A 25 -3.79 4.79 8.07
CA MET A 25 -3.99 4.30 9.44
C MET A 25 -3.53 5.34 10.47
N GLY A 26 -2.34 5.94 10.29
CA GLY A 26 -1.83 6.99 11.18
C GLY A 26 -2.80 8.16 11.33
N ALA A 27 -3.26 8.71 10.20
CA ALA A 27 -4.26 9.77 10.19
C ALA A 27 -5.58 9.33 10.83
N THR A 28 -6.02 8.09 10.60
CA THR A 28 -7.25 7.55 11.19
C THR A 28 -7.14 7.41 12.70
N VAL A 29 -6.02 6.90 13.22
CA VAL A 29 -5.78 6.77 14.66
C VAL A 29 -5.72 8.15 15.33
N LYS A 30 -4.95 9.09 14.77
CA LYS A 30 -4.80 10.46 15.33
C LYS A 30 -6.10 11.27 15.32
N ASN A 31 -7.02 11.00 14.40
CA ASN A 31 -8.27 11.75 14.26
C ASN A 31 -9.49 11.05 14.83
N HIS A 32 -9.70 9.79 14.48
CA HIS A 32 -10.89 9.02 14.86
C HIS A 32 -10.70 8.36 16.24
N TYR A 33 -9.64 7.57 16.42
CA TYR A 33 -9.43 6.84 17.69
C TYR A 33 -9.21 7.81 18.86
N ARG A 34 -8.39 8.84 18.66
CA ARG A 34 -8.15 9.88 19.66
C ARG A 34 -9.45 10.46 20.22
N LYS A 35 -10.39 10.84 19.33
CA LYS A 35 -11.70 11.40 19.71
C LYS A 35 -12.56 10.36 20.43
N MET A 36 -12.60 9.14 19.89
CA MET A 36 -13.38 8.03 20.47
C MET A 36 -12.91 7.67 21.89
N ALA A 37 -11.60 7.68 22.12
CA ALA A 37 -10.98 7.34 23.40
C ALA A 37 -10.89 8.53 24.38
N GLY A 38 -11.31 9.74 23.96
CA GLY A 38 -11.21 10.95 24.79
C GLY A 38 -9.77 11.36 25.13
N LEU A 39 -8.82 11.08 24.23
CA LEU A 39 -7.41 11.37 24.44
C LEU A 39 -7.03 12.75 23.90
N ASP A 40 -6.14 13.43 24.62
CA ASP A 40 -5.46 14.60 24.08
C ASP A 40 -4.46 14.19 22.99
N THR A 41 -4.15 15.14 22.10
CA THR A 41 -3.26 14.89 20.96
C THR A 41 -1.86 14.44 21.40
N ASP A 42 -1.34 15.04 22.48
CA ASP A 42 0.00 14.75 22.99
C ASP A 42 0.09 13.39 23.70
N ASN A 43 -1.06 12.77 24.03
CA ASN A 43 -1.14 11.51 24.75
C ASN A 43 -1.26 10.29 23.82
N LEU A 44 -1.09 10.45 22.51
CA LEU A 44 -1.17 9.36 21.54
C LEU A 44 0.09 9.30 20.68
N TYR A 45 0.83 8.19 20.79
CA TYR A 45 2.03 7.92 19.99
C TYR A 45 1.81 6.72 19.06
N VAL A 46 1.85 6.95 17.76
CA VAL A 46 1.57 5.96 16.72
C VAL A 46 2.89 5.42 16.16
N VAL A 47 3.10 4.12 16.35
CA VAL A 47 4.26 3.39 15.83
C VAL A 47 3.81 2.46 14.70
N SER A 48 4.37 2.64 13.52
CA SER A 48 4.17 1.73 12.38
C SER A 48 5.27 0.67 12.36
N ILE A 49 4.91 -0.61 12.18
CA ILE A 49 5.87 -1.72 12.03
C ILE A 49 5.74 -2.25 10.61
N VAL A 50 6.82 -2.16 9.82
CA VAL A 50 6.79 -2.41 8.37
C VAL A 50 8.08 -3.07 7.89
N PRO A 51 8.06 -3.86 6.81
CA PRO A 51 9.27 -4.53 6.30
C PRO A 51 10.17 -3.60 5.45
N CYS A 52 9.92 -2.29 5.38
CA CYS A 52 10.56 -1.39 4.44
C CYS A 52 11.10 -0.11 5.09
N ILE A 53 12.37 0.22 4.82
CA ILE A 53 13.02 1.43 5.35
C ILE A 53 12.45 2.71 4.73
N ALA A 54 11.97 2.66 3.47
CA ALA A 54 11.41 3.83 2.79
C ALA A 54 10.21 4.44 3.54
N LYS A 55 9.50 3.62 4.33
CA LYS A 55 8.39 4.08 5.18
C LYS A 55 8.83 5.02 6.30
N LYS A 56 10.09 4.97 6.75
CA LYS A 56 10.63 5.96 7.70
C LYS A 56 10.71 7.33 7.06
N PHE A 57 11.20 7.40 5.82
CA PHE A 57 11.22 8.64 5.05
C PHE A 57 9.79 9.14 4.78
N GLU A 58 8.88 8.26 4.40
CA GLU A 58 7.47 8.61 4.20
C GLU A 58 6.85 9.22 5.47
N ALA A 59 7.05 8.64 6.65
CA ALA A 59 6.53 9.18 7.92
C ALA A 59 7.10 10.55 8.31
N ALA A 60 8.28 10.91 7.80
CA ALA A 60 8.94 12.18 8.09
C ALA A 60 8.55 13.31 7.11
N ARG A 61 7.74 13.02 6.08
CA ARG A 61 7.34 14.01 5.07
C ARG A 61 6.42 15.10 5.68
N PRO A 62 6.68 16.39 5.48
CA PRO A 62 5.93 17.49 6.08
C PRO A 62 4.42 17.48 5.82
N GLU A 63 3.99 17.01 4.65
CA GLU A 63 2.58 16.90 4.25
C GLU A 63 1.78 15.85 5.04
N PHE A 64 2.45 14.96 5.78
CA PHE A 64 1.81 14.03 6.72
C PHE A 64 1.86 14.54 8.16
N ALA A 65 1.97 15.85 8.34
CA ALA A 65 1.83 16.54 9.61
C ALA A 65 0.69 17.58 9.54
N THR A 66 -0.51 17.18 9.96
CA THR A 66 -1.66 18.09 10.00
C THR A 66 -1.58 18.90 11.30
N ASP A 67 -1.63 20.24 11.22
CA ASP A 67 -1.49 21.13 12.37
C ASP A 67 -0.21 20.89 13.21
N GLY A 68 0.88 20.48 12.53
CA GLY A 68 2.16 20.16 13.17
C GLY A 68 2.20 18.79 13.86
N ILE A 69 1.11 18.02 13.81
CA ILE A 69 1.00 16.68 14.40
C ILE A 69 1.19 15.64 13.30
N ARG A 70 2.22 14.81 13.45
CA ARG A 70 2.51 13.73 12.51
C ARG A 70 1.43 12.65 12.56
N ASP A 71 1.04 12.16 11.38
CA ASP A 71 0.13 11.01 11.23
C ASP A 71 0.76 9.74 11.86
N VAL A 72 2.08 9.57 11.69
CA VAL A 72 2.87 8.46 12.25
C VAL A 72 4.11 9.02 12.96
N ASP A 73 4.26 8.75 14.25
CA ASP A 73 5.31 9.34 15.08
C ASP A 73 6.65 8.60 14.94
N ALA A 74 6.60 7.28 14.81
CA ALA A 74 7.76 6.42 14.57
C ALA A 74 7.44 5.27 13.62
N VAL A 75 8.49 4.80 12.96
CA VAL A 75 8.44 3.62 12.10
C VAL A 75 9.57 2.67 12.50
N LEU A 76 9.20 1.45 12.85
CA LEU A 76 10.11 0.34 13.12
C LEU A 76 10.10 -0.61 11.93
N THR A 77 11.28 -1.09 11.56
CA THR A 77 11.39 -2.23 10.66
C THR A 77 11.07 -3.52 11.43
N SER A 78 10.62 -4.56 10.72
CA SER A 78 10.42 -5.89 11.34
C SER A 78 11.68 -6.37 12.07
N SER A 79 12.87 -6.12 11.51
CA SER A 79 14.16 -6.45 12.15
C SER A 79 14.42 -5.66 13.43
N GLU A 80 14.05 -4.37 13.49
CA GLU A 80 14.17 -3.58 14.71
C GLU A 80 13.21 -4.04 15.81
N MET A 81 11.98 -4.42 15.43
CA MET A 81 11.00 -4.99 16.35
C MET A 81 11.50 -6.32 16.93
N LEU A 82 12.00 -7.23 16.08
CA LEU A 82 12.58 -8.50 16.52
C LEU A 82 13.78 -8.29 17.46
N ARG A 83 14.67 -7.33 17.14
CA ARG A 83 15.78 -6.96 18.02
C ARG A 83 15.30 -6.45 19.38
N MET A 84 14.21 -5.69 19.43
CA MET A 84 13.63 -5.25 20.70
C MET A 84 13.08 -6.43 21.51
N ALA A 85 12.45 -7.40 20.84
CA ALA A 85 11.98 -8.63 21.48
C ALA A 85 13.15 -9.45 22.06
N ASP A 86 14.25 -9.60 21.31
CA ASP A 86 15.47 -10.28 21.77
C ASP A 86 16.08 -9.59 23.00
N LEU A 87 16.17 -8.25 22.98
CA LEU A 87 16.68 -7.47 24.12
C LEU A 87 15.80 -7.62 25.37
N LYS A 88 14.51 -7.91 25.19
CA LYS A 88 13.56 -8.19 26.25
C LYS A 88 13.52 -9.67 26.65
N ARG A 89 14.30 -10.53 25.97
CA ARG A 89 14.33 -11.99 26.17
C ARG A 89 12.94 -12.61 26.04
N ILE A 90 12.16 -12.13 25.07
CA ILE A 90 10.86 -12.71 24.75
C ILE A 90 11.09 -14.04 24.03
N ASP A 91 10.59 -15.14 24.60
CA ASP A 91 10.58 -16.43 23.93
C ASP A 91 9.34 -16.53 23.03
N ALA A 92 9.57 -16.63 21.72
CA ALA A 92 8.48 -16.74 20.75
C ALA A 92 7.61 -17.99 20.96
N SER A 93 8.14 -19.05 21.56
CA SER A 93 7.41 -20.29 21.84
C SER A 93 6.40 -20.14 23.00
N GLU A 94 6.57 -19.12 23.84
CA GLU A 94 5.67 -18.81 24.96
C GLU A 94 4.58 -17.80 24.56
N ILE A 95 4.63 -17.24 23.36
CA ILE A 95 3.66 -16.24 22.89
C ILE A 95 2.34 -16.93 22.56
N VAL A 96 1.30 -16.54 23.28
CA VAL A 96 -0.08 -16.91 22.96
C VAL A 96 -0.66 -15.90 21.98
N PRO A 97 -1.17 -16.33 20.80
CA PRO A 97 -1.84 -15.43 19.86
C PRO A 97 -3.01 -14.70 20.53
N GLN A 98 -3.10 -13.40 20.27
CA GLN A 98 -4.19 -12.55 20.77
C GLN A 98 -4.92 -11.90 19.60
N GLU A 99 -6.18 -11.56 19.84
CA GLU A 99 -6.98 -10.79 18.90
C GLU A 99 -6.48 -9.35 18.83
N PHE A 100 -6.61 -8.73 17.66
CA PHE A 100 -6.36 -7.30 17.50
C PHE A 100 -7.45 -6.46 18.19
N ASP A 101 -7.08 -5.25 18.59
CA ASP A 101 -7.96 -4.34 19.31
C ASP A 101 -9.03 -3.67 18.43
N GLU A 102 -10.20 -3.45 19.03
CA GLU A 102 -11.21 -2.57 18.44
C GLU A 102 -10.73 -1.10 18.46
N PRO A 103 -11.11 -0.27 17.47
CA PRO A 103 -12.10 -0.53 16.42
C PRO A 103 -11.49 -1.06 15.10
N TYR A 104 -10.18 -1.30 15.06
CA TYR A 104 -9.44 -1.57 13.81
C TYR A 104 -9.05 -3.03 13.61
N LYS A 105 -9.62 -3.95 14.40
CA LYS A 105 -9.30 -5.38 14.33
C LYS A 105 -9.66 -6.05 13.00
N ARG A 106 -10.63 -5.51 12.27
CA ARG A 106 -11.18 -6.15 11.07
C ARG A 106 -10.30 -5.86 9.86
N VAL A 107 -9.77 -6.93 9.27
CA VAL A 107 -9.05 -6.89 7.99
C VAL A 107 -9.82 -7.69 6.95
N SER A 108 -9.90 -7.19 5.72
CA SER A 108 -10.46 -7.94 4.59
C SER A 108 -9.40 -8.81 3.94
N GLY A 109 -9.81 -9.87 3.23
CA GLY A 109 -8.87 -10.70 2.44
C GLY A 109 -8.06 -9.86 1.44
N ALA A 110 -8.70 -8.84 0.83
CA ALA A 110 -8.03 -7.90 -0.05
C ALA A 110 -6.93 -7.08 0.66
N GLY A 111 -7.15 -6.70 1.93
CA GLY A 111 -6.14 -5.98 2.72
C GLY A 111 -4.89 -6.82 3.01
N VAL A 112 -5.03 -8.14 3.16
CA VAL A 112 -3.91 -9.05 3.38
C VAL A 112 -3.00 -9.15 2.15
N LEU A 113 -3.56 -9.01 0.94
CA LEU A 113 -2.82 -9.15 -0.32
C LEU A 113 -1.79 -8.02 -0.54
N PHE A 114 -1.95 -6.85 0.09
CA PHE A 114 -1.07 -5.69 -0.09
C PHE A 114 0.43 -5.96 0.16
N GLY A 115 0.77 -7.04 0.89
CA GLY A 115 2.15 -7.44 1.16
C GLY A 115 2.84 -8.18 0.01
N ALA A 116 2.09 -8.64 -1.00
CA ALA A 116 2.60 -9.38 -2.15
C ALA A 116 2.51 -8.55 -3.44
N SER A 117 3.45 -8.77 -4.37
CA SER A 117 3.40 -8.12 -5.69
C SER A 117 2.12 -8.54 -6.44
N GLY A 118 1.38 -7.55 -6.92
CA GLY A 118 0.09 -7.71 -7.60
C GLY A 118 -1.11 -7.73 -6.66
N GLY A 119 -0.87 -7.74 -5.34
CA GLY A 119 -1.95 -7.77 -4.36
C GLY A 119 -2.67 -6.43 -4.22
N VAL A 120 -2.02 -5.31 -4.51
CA VAL A 120 -2.66 -3.99 -4.49
C VAL A 120 -3.59 -3.83 -5.68
N ALA A 121 -3.11 -4.18 -6.87
CA ALA A 121 -3.89 -4.27 -8.09
C ALA A 121 -5.09 -5.19 -7.91
N GLU A 122 -4.89 -6.38 -7.34
CA GLU A 122 -5.98 -7.32 -7.08
C GLU A 122 -7.02 -6.78 -6.11
N ALA A 123 -6.59 -6.18 -5.01
CA ALA A 123 -7.50 -5.56 -4.05
C ALA A 123 -8.31 -4.42 -4.69
N ALA A 124 -7.67 -3.57 -5.50
CA ALA A 124 -8.33 -2.47 -6.19
C ALA A 124 -9.36 -2.97 -7.21
N LEU A 125 -9.01 -4.00 -7.99
CA LEU A 125 -9.88 -4.60 -8.99
C LEU A 125 -11.09 -5.32 -8.37
N ARG A 126 -10.89 -6.09 -7.29
CA ARG A 126 -12.00 -6.73 -6.55
C ARG A 126 -13.07 -5.69 -6.17
N MET A 127 -12.63 -4.53 -5.65
CA MET A 127 -13.52 -3.44 -5.26
C MET A 127 -14.17 -2.77 -6.48
N ALA A 128 -13.39 -2.50 -7.53
CA ALA A 128 -13.89 -1.86 -8.75
C ALA A 128 -14.98 -2.71 -9.44
N VAL A 129 -14.75 -4.02 -9.60
CA VAL A 129 -15.73 -4.95 -10.18
C VAL A 129 -16.99 -5.00 -9.33
N GLU A 130 -16.88 -5.11 -8.02
CA GLU A 130 -18.05 -5.13 -7.13
C GLU A 130 -18.86 -3.83 -7.23
N LYS A 131 -18.19 -2.67 -7.29
CA LYS A 131 -18.86 -1.38 -7.43
C LYS A 131 -19.55 -1.19 -8.77
N LEU A 132 -18.92 -1.65 -9.87
CA LEU A 132 -19.46 -1.47 -11.22
C LEU A 132 -20.56 -2.49 -11.54
N THR A 133 -20.44 -3.71 -11.04
CA THR A 133 -21.30 -4.83 -11.43
C THR A 133 -22.29 -5.26 -10.35
N GLY A 134 -22.07 -4.86 -9.09
CA GLY A 134 -22.78 -5.39 -7.92
C GLY A 134 -22.41 -6.83 -7.56
N LYS A 135 -21.43 -7.45 -8.25
CA LYS A 135 -21.00 -8.82 -8.01
C LYS A 135 -19.63 -8.85 -7.34
N VAL A 136 -19.55 -9.63 -6.25
CA VAL A 136 -18.28 -9.84 -5.55
C VAL A 136 -17.39 -10.76 -6.39
N MET A 137 -16.17 -10.31 -6.69
CA MET A 137 -15.15 -11.15 -7.29
C MET A 137 -14.51 -12.04 -6.23
N THR A 138 -14.76 -13.34 -6.30
CA THR A 138 -14.18 -14.33 -5.40
C THR A 138 -12.83 -14.84 -5.89
N ASP A 139 -12.69 -14.93 -7.20
CA ASP A 139 -11.54 -15.56 -7.86
C ASP A 139 -10.31 -14.66 -7.81
N HIS A 140 -9.13 -15.29 -7.88
CA HIS A 140 -7.86 -14.58 -8.00
C HIS A 140 -7.67 -14.05 -9.42
N LEU A 141 -6.84 -13.03 -9.56
CA LEU A 141 -6.41 -12.58 -10.87
C LEU A 141 -5.36 -13.52 -11.42
N ASP A 142 -5.65 -14.07 -12.59
CA ASP A 142 -4.67 -14.81 -13.37
C ASP A 142 -3.75 -13.81 -14.07
N TYR A 143 -2.60 -13.57 -13.45
CA TYR A 143 -1.55 -12.72 -14.01
C TYR A 143 -0.70 -13.52 -15.00
N GLU A 144 -0.54 -12.99 -16.20
CA GLU A 144 0.33 -13.53 -17.25
C GLU A 144 1.65 -12.76 -17.32
N ASP A 145 2.77 -13.45 -17.50
CA ASP A 145 4.07 -12.82 -17.67
C ASP A 145 4.17 -12.15 -19.06
N VAL A 146 4.65 -10.91 -19.10
CA VAL A 146 4.79 -10.16 -20.36
C VAL A 146 6.07 -10.60 -21.08
N ARG A 147 5.92 -11.16 -22.29
CA ARG A 147 7.06 -11.62 -23.09
C ARG A 147 8.03 -10.48 -23.39
N GLY A 148 9.30 -10.66 -23.02
CA GLY A 148 10.36 -9.67 -23.25
C GLY A 148 10.50 -8.62 -22.13
N PHE A 149 9.68 -8.69 -21.08
CA PHE A 149 9.80 -7.86 -19.89
C PHE A 149 9.87 -8.73 -18.63
N GLU A 150 11.07 -8.94 -18.10
CA GLU A 150 11.23 -9.65 -16.84
C GLU A 150 10.60 -8.84 -15.69
N GLY A 151 9.80 -9.50 -14.85
CA GLY A 151 9.16 -8.85 -13.69
C GLY A 151 7.95 -7.98 -14.00
N VAL A 152 7.45 -7.97 -15.24
CA VAL A 152 6.17 -7.36 -15.61
C VAL A 152 5.14 -8.44 -15.83
N LYS A 153 4.00 -8.31 -15.14
CA LYS A 153 2.84 -9.18 -15.29
C LYS A 153 1.63 -8.36 -15.68
N GLU A 154 0.73 -8.94 -16.46
CA GLU A 154 -0.52 -8.28 -16.83
C GLU A 154 -1.73 -9.17 -16.60
N ALA A 155 -2.88 -8.53 -16.40
CA ALA A 155 -4.17 -9.19 -16.31
C ALA A 155 -5.24 -8.30 -16.93
N THR A 156 -6.28 -8.93 -17.48
CA THR A 156 -7.47 -8.22 -17.97
C THR A 156 -8.70 -8.75 -17.24
N VAL A 157 -9.56 -7.86 -16.76
CA VAL A 157 -10.78 -8.21 -16.04
C VAL A 157 -11.98 -7.59 -16.72
N ASP A 158 -13.03 -8.37 -16.94
CA ASP A 158 -14.33 -7.82 -17.30
C ASP A 158 -15.01 -7.25 -16.06
N ALA A 159 -15.20 -5.93 -16.05
CA ALA A 159 -15.94 -5.21 -15.03
C ALA A 159 -17.33 -4.81 -15.53
N GLY A 160 -18.11 -5.78 -15.98
CA GLY A 160 -19.49 -5.56 -16.45
C GLY A 160 -19.53 -5.04 -17.88
N GLY A 161 -18.79 -5.67 -18.78
CA GLY A 161 -18.67 -5.29 -20.19
C GLY A 161 -17.59 -4.24 -20.47
N THR A 162 -16.86 -3.79 -19.44
CA THR A 162 -15.66 -2.96 -19.59
C THR A 162 -14.43 -3.79 -19.26
N ASN A 163 -13.53 -3.98 -20.23
CA ASN A 163 -12.26 -4.65 -20.00
C ASN A 163 -11.28 -3.69 -19.32
N VAL A 164 -10.92 -3.98 -18.08
CA VAL A 164 -9.90 -3.25 -17.32
C VAL A 164 -8.59 -4.00 -17.42
N ARG A 165 -7.56 -3.36 -17.96
CA ARG A 165 -6.22 -3.92 -18.14
C ARG A 165 -5.27 -3.39 -17.08
N VAL A 166 -4.57 -4.29 -16.41
CA VAL A 166 -3.68 -3.95 -15.30
C VAL A 166 -2.30 -4.54 -15.51
N ALA A 167 -1.28 -3.74 -15.21
CA ALA A 167 0.10 -4.19 -15.15
C ALA A 167 0.62 -4.18 -13.70
N VAL A 168 1.38 -5.19 -13.35
CA VAL A 168 2.09 -5.32 -12.08
C VAL A 168 3.57 -5.40 -12.39
N ILE A 169 4.34 -4.41 -11.92
CA ILE A 169 5.75 -4.26 -12.22
C ILE A 169 6.55 -4.48 -10.94
N SER A 170 7.29 -5.57 -10.90
CA SER A 170 8.24 -5.84 -9.82
C SER A 170 9.58 -5.19 -10.11
N GLY A 171 9.92 -4.13 -9.37
CA GLY A 171 11.24 -3.49 -9.40
C GLY A 171 11.34 -2.29 -10.33
N LEU A 172 12.02 -1.24 -9.87
CA LEU A 172 12.06 0.07 -10.56
C LEU A 172 12.73 0.02 -11.94
N ASN A 173 13.73 -0.85 -12.12
CA ASN A 173 14.38 -1.04 -13.42
C ASN A 173 13.41 -1.56 -14.49
N ASN A 174 12.40 -2.31 -14.09
CA ASN A 174 11.38 -2.86 -15.00
C ASN A 174 10.26 -1.85 -15.28
N ALA A 175 10.09 -0.84 -14.42
CA ALA A 175 9.12 0.24 -14.62
C ALA A 175 9.60 1.28 -15.63
N GLU A 176 10.91 1.52 -15.68
CA GLU A 176 11.53 2.55 -16.51
C GLU A 176 11.21 2.44 -18.01
N PRO A 177 11.30 1.26 -18.66
CA PRO A 177 10.89 1.11 -20.07
C PRO A 177 9.42 1.43 -20.34
N ILE A 178 8.52 1.10 -19.41
CA ILE A 178 7.08 1.38 -19.54
C ILE A 178 6.82 2.87 -19.36
N ILE A 179 7.49 3.48 -18.38
CA ILE A 179 7.47 4.94 -18.16
C ILE A 179 7.92 5.68 -19.41
N GLU A 180 9.07 5.32 -20.01
CA GLU A 180 9.57 5.97 -21.22
C GLU A 180 8.56 5.91 -22.39
N ARG A 181 7.89 4.76 -22.56
CA ARG A 181 6.83 4.61 -23.56
C ARG A 181 5.67 5.58 -23.30
N ILE A 182 5.18 5.66 -22.06
CA ILE A 182 4.10 6.58 -21.67
C ILE A 182 4.50 8.03 -21.97
N LEU A 183 5.73 8.43 -21.61
CA LEU A 183 6.24 9.78 -21.83
C LEU A 183 6.39 10.14 -23.31
N HIS A 184 6.67 9.15 -24.15
CA HIS A 184 6.73 9.32 -25.60
C HIS A 184 5.34 9.30 -26.26
N GLY A 185 4.26 9.29 -25.47
CA GLY A 185 2.88 9.27 -25.95
C GLY A 185 2.44 7.93 -26.53
N VAL A 186 3.17 6.85 -26.23
CA VAL A 186 2.80 5.50 -26.64
C VAL A 186 1.70 5.00 -25.70
N ASP A 187 0.55 4.65 -26.26
CA ASP A 187 -0.49 3.95 -25.52
C ASP A 187 0.02 2.56 -25.10
N VAL A 188 0.21 2.38 -23.79
CA VAL A 188 0.61 1.10 -23.19
C VAL A 188 -0.59 0.21 -22.87
N GLY A 189 -1.81 0.74 -22.98
CA GLY A 189 -3.05 -0.01 -22.83
C GLY A 189 -3.46 -0.34 -21.40
N TYR A 190 -2.73 0.10 -20.37
CA TYR A 190 -3.06 -0.21 -18.98
C TYR A 190 -3.90 0.91 -18.34
N ASP A 191 -4.98 0.51 -17.66
CA ASP A 191 -5.84 1.39 -16.87
C ASP A 191 -5.30 1.57 -15.44
N LEU A 192 -4.56 0.57 -14.94
CA LEU A 192 -3.89 0.58 -13.65
C LEU A 192 -2.50 -0.04 -13.77
N ILE A 193 -1.50 0.60 -13.15
CA ILE A 193 -0.14 0.08 -13.06
C ILE A 193 0.27 0.06 -11.59
N GLU A 194 0.58 -1.13 -11.06
CA GLU A 194 1.22 -1.31 -9.76
C GLU A 194 2.74 -1.36 -9.94
N VAL A 195 3.46 -0.59 -9.11
CA VAL A 195 4.94 -0.56 -9.06
C VAL A 195 5.42 -0.61 -7.61
#